data_AF-A0A940N7Z5-F1
#
_entry.id   AF-A0A940N7Z5-F1
#
_cell.length_a   1.000
_cell.length_b   1.000
_cell.length_c   1.000
_cell.angle_alpha   90.00
_cell.angle_beta   90.00
_cell.angle_gamma   90.00
#
_symmetry.space_group_name_H-M   'P 1'
#
loop_
_entity.id
_entity.type
_entity.pdbx_description
1 polymer ?
#
loop_
_entity_poly.entity_id
_entity_poly.type
_entity_poly.pdbx_seq_one_letter_code
_entity_poly.pdbx_strand_id
1 'polypeptide(L)'
;MTRPISRITIDGYELKSTEDCYRRWRFTRDDRVIRDNAFPGYLYVTSSKNLRERLARAGYDRTSLELDFLRYLQNAAKAGEMPFYFRDDICAGRYSAREQMGAFRGATLDDWLFALKEYFTNRCHDLNAPCKTADSANCSVDVEILIGLIARNDFLFDGHIELQHGVKAFPCSGLDNMAVAMLEALSETAECVLDVSELVLSSRAYSFDDLIVGMERKSAAGHFARIAGFSEQIRHFW
;
A
#
# COMPACT_ATOMS: atom_id res chain seq x y z
N MET A 1 23.38 -10.21 6.60
CA MET A 1 23.00 -9.37 5.46
C MET A 1 21.48 -9.31 5.43
N THR A 2 20.90 -8.12 5.46
CA THR A 2 19.46 -7.92 5.25
C THR A 2 19.11 -8.26 3.80
N ARG A 3 18.00 -8.98 3.59
CA ARG A 3 17.51 -9.31 2.26
C ARG A 3 16.89 -8.05 1.63
N PRO A 4 17.18 -7.73 0.35
CA PRO A 4 16.55 -6.61 -0.33
C PRO A 4 15.04 -6.83 -0.45
N ILE A 5 14.27 -5.76 -0.28
CA ILE A 5 12.80 -5.80 -0.26
C ILE A 5 12.24 -5.02 -1.45
N SER A 6 11.14 -5.52 -2.01
CA SER A 6 10.23 -4.72 -2.84
C SER A 6 8.96 -4.37 -2.07
N ARG A 7 8.41 -3.18 -2.31
CA ARG A 7 7.20 -2.68 -1.61
C ARG A 7 6.19 -2.13 -2.60
N ILE A 8 4.94 -2.51 -2.43
CA ILE A 8 3.79 -1.91 -3.12
C ILE A 8 3.09 -0.98 -2.14
N THR A 9 2.89 0.28 -2.52
CA THR A 9 2.19 1.28 -1.74
C THR A 9 1.09 1.97 -2.55
N ILE A 10 0.05 2.43 -1.87
CA ILE A 10 -1.00 3.29 -2.42
C ILE A 10 -1.06 4.53 -1.51
N ASP A 11 -0.76 5.69 -2.07
CA ASP A 11 -0.62 6.95 -1.34
C ASP A 11 0.38 6.89 -0.17
N GLY A 12 1.45 6.12 -0.34
CA GLY A 12 2.46 5.89 0.70
C GLY A 12 2.10 4.84 1.75
N TYR A 13 0.86 4.34 1.79
CA TYR A 13 0.46 3.24 2.67
C TYR A 13 0.86 1.89 2.07
N GLU A 14 1.54 1.05 2.85
CA GLU A 14 1.98 -0.27 2.39
C GLU A 14 0.80 -1.21 2.14
N LEU A 15 0.71 -1.69 0.91
CA LEU A 15 -0.19 -2.77 0.51
C LEU A 15 0.50 -4.14 0.65
N LYS A 16 1.78 -4.25 0.28
CA LYS A 16 2.55 -5.50 0.37
C LYS A 16 4.05 -5.24 0.31
N SER A 17 4.81 -5.96 1.12
CA SER A 17 6.26 -6.10 0.98
C SER A 17 6.64 -7.54 0.56
N THR A 18 7.74 -7.70 -0.16
CA THR A 18 8.25 -9.02 -0.57
C THR A 18 9.78 -9.01 -0.56
N GLU A 19 10.36 -10.01 0.10
CA GLU A 19 11.82 -10.17 0.18
C GLU A 19 12.40 -10.86 -1.05
N ASP A 20 13.62 -10.45 -1.42
CA ASP A 20 14.50 -11.06 -2.43
C ASP A 20 13.96 -11.16 -3.86
N CYS A 21 12.70 -10.78 -4.10
CA CYS A 21 12.08 -10.80 -5.40
C CYS A 21 10.95 -9.78 -5.50
N TYR A 22 10.46 -9.60 -6.72
CA TYR A 22 9.25 -8.85 -6.98
C TYR A 22 8.51 -9.45 -8.16
N ARG A 23 7.18 -9.29 -8.18
CA ARG A 23 6.38 -9.39 -9.39
C ARG A 23 5.92 -7.98 -9.71
N ARG A 24 5.93 -7.61 -11.00
CA ARG A 24 5.37 -6.32 -11.45
C ARG A 24 3.90 -6.15 -11.05
N TRP A 25 3.20 -7.24 -10.74
CA TRP A 25 1.77 -7.21 -10.38
C TRP A 25 0.99 -6.39 -11.44
N ARG A 26 0.06 -5.53 -11.04
CA ARG A 26 -0.72 -4.66 -11.94
C ARG A 26 0.07 -3.48 -12.51
N PHE A 27 1.38 -3.42 -12.32
CA PHE A 27 2.26 -2.46 -12.99
C PHE A 27 2.75 -2.99 -14.34
N THR A 28 3.02 -2.06 -15.25
CA THR A 28 3.49 -2.31 -16.61
C THR A 28 4.93 -1.81 -16.76
N ARG A 29 5.59 -2.16 -17.88
CA ARG A 29 6.94 -1.68 -18.16
C ARG A 29 7.01 -0.15 -18.31
N ASP A 30 5.91 0.46 -18.76
CA ASP A 30 5.86 1.90 -19.05
C ASP A 30 5.67 2.74 -17.79
N ASP A 31 5.31 2.11 -16.66
CA ASP A 31 5.22 2.77 -15.36
C ASP A 31 6.60 3.01 -14.73
N ARG A 32 7.69 2.51 -15.33
CA ARG A 32 9.04 2.65 -14.77
C ARG A 32 9.50 4.10 -14.74
N VAL A 33 9.94 4.55 -13.57
CA VAL A 33 10.49 5.89 -13.34
C VAL A 33 11.74 5.75 -12.46
N ILE A 34 12.78 6.52 -12.81
CA ILE A 34 13.93 6.75 -11.92
C ILE A 34 13.73 8.12 -11.27
N ARG A 35 13.61 8.16 -9.95
CA ARG A 35 13.53 9.42 -9.17
C ARG A 35 14.89 9.69 -8.54
N ASP A 36 15.51 10.79 -8.96
CA ASP A 36 16.82 11.20 -8.46
C ASP A 36 16.64 12.06 -7.20
N ASN A 37 16.65 11.41 -6.04
CA ASN A 37 16.70 12.05 -4.72
C ASN A 37 18.10 11.84 -4.11
N ALA A 38 18.27 11.94 -2.79
CA ALA A 38 19.55 11.62 -2.13
C ALA A 38 20.08 10.20 -2.47
N PHE A 39 19.18 9.28 -2.83
CA PHE A 39 19.47 7.99 -3.44
C PHE A 39 18.51 7.75 -4.61
N PRO A 40 18.97 7.14 -5.72
CA PRO A 40 18.12 6.88 -6.87
C PRO A 40 17.03 5.87 -6.51
N GLY A 41 15.77 6.28 -6.68
CA GLY A 41 14.60 5.42 -6.55
C GLY A 41 14.27 4.76 -7.89
N TYR A 42 14.18 3.43 -7.91
CA TYR A 42 13.80 2.62 -9.07
C TYR A 42 12.38 2.11 -8.88
N LEU A 43 11.42 2.84 -9.48
CA LEU A 43 10.01 2.72 -9.14
C LEU A 43 9.18 2.35 -10.36
N TYR A 44 8.10 1.61 -10.14
CA TYR A 44 6.95 1.61 -11.04
C TYR A 44 5.89 2.54 -10.43
N VAL A 45 5.44 3.55 -11.17
CA VAL A 45 4.53 4.58 -10.70
C VAL A 45 3.34 4.68 -11.64
N THR A 46 2.12 4.62 -11.07
CA THR A 46 0.87 4.85 -11.80
C THR A 46 -0.13 5.60 -10.92
N SER A 47 -1.16 6.19 -11.52
CA SER A 47 -2.27 6.78 -10.76
C SER A 47 -3.21 5.70 -10.22
N SER A 48 -3.91 6.02 -9.13
CA SER A 48 -4.99 5.18 -8.59
C SER A 48 -6.08 4.91 -9.63
N LYS A 49 -6.42 5.89 -10.48
CA LYS A 49 -7.33 5.69 -11.64
C LYS A 49 -6.87 4.54 -12.55
N ASN A 50 -5.63 4.60 -13.02
CA ASN A 50 -5.08 3.57 -13.91
C ASN A 50 -5.02 2.19 -13.21
N LEU A 51 -4.69 2.17 -11.91
CA LEU A 51 -4.66 0.93 -11.14
C LEU A 51 -6.06 0.32 -10.99
N ARG A 52 -7.10 1.14 -10.72
CA ARG A 52 -8.51 0.70 -10.71
C ARG A 52 -8.92 0.08 -12.04
N GLU A 53 -8.61 0.73 -13.16
CA GLU A 53 -8.94 0.20 -14.50
C GLU A 53 -8.25 -1.14 -14.78
N ARG A 54 -7.02 -1.32 -14.30
CA ARG A 54 -6.28 -2.59 -14.44
C ARG A 54 -6.85 -3.69 -13.54
N LEU A 55 -7.27 -3.37 -12.33
CA LEU A 55 -7.96 -4.28 -11.42
C LEU A 55 -9.33 -4.71 -12.00
N ALA A 56 -10.14 -3.75 -12.45
CA ALA A 56 -11.45 -4.00 -13.04
C ALA A 56 -11.35 -4.91 -14.27
N ARG A 57 -10.38 -4.66 -15.18
CA ARG A 57 -10.11 -5.54 -16.33
C ARG A 57 -9.72 -6.97 -15.94
N ALA A 58 -9.15 -7.14 -14.74
CA ALA A 58 -8.81 -8.44 -14.20
C ALA A 58 -9.94 -9.08 -13.37
N GLY A 59 -11.12 -8.45 -13.32
CA GLY A 59 -12.28 -8.94 -12.58
C GLY A 59 -12.27 -8.58 -11.09
N TYR A 60 -11.51 -7.56 -10.70
CA TYR A 60 -11.47 -7.07 -9.32
C TYR A 60 -12.16 -5.71 -9.20
N ASP A 61 -13.22 -5.68 -8.40
CA ASP A 61 -14.08 -4.53 -8.15
C ASP A 61 -14.72 -4.62 -6.75
N ARG A 62 -15.69 -3.74 -6.48
CA ARG A 62 -16.42 -3.73 -5.22
C ARG A 62 -17.06 -5.10 -4.91
N THR A 63 -17.62 -5.75 -5.93
CA THR A 63 -18.30 -7.03 -5.78
C THR A 63 -17.31 -8.16 -5.47
N SER A 64 -16.15 -8.19 -6.14
CA SER A 64 -15.12 -9.18 -5.82
C SER A 64 -14.56 -9.01 -4.39
N LEU A 65 -14.42 -7.75 -3.94
CA LEU A 65 -14.02 -7.42 -2.59
C LEU A 65 -15.06 -7.91 -1.56
N GLU A 66 -16.35 -7.68 -1.83
CA GLU A 66 -17.43 -8.15 -0.96
C GLU A 66 -17.48 -9.68 -0.84
N LEU A 67 -17.27 -10.40 -1.94
CA LEU A 67 -17.20 -11.86 -1.92
C LEU A 67 -16.00 -12.38 -1.13
N ASP A 68 -14.84 -11.73 -1.22
CA ASP A 68 -13.64 -12.10 -0.45
C ASP A 68 -13.82 -11.75 1.03
N PHE A 69 -14.47 -10.63 1.33
CA PHE A 69 -14.85 -10.25 2.69
C PHE A 69 -15.75 -11.29 3.37
N LEU A 70 -16.83 -11.68 2.71
CA LEU A 70 -17.74 -12.71 3.24
C LEU A 70 -17.03 -14.06 3.40
N ARG A 71 -16.17 -14.42 2.46
CA ARG A 71 -15.37 -15.65 2.53
C ARG A 71 -14.40 -15.63 3.70
N TYR A 72 -13.73 -14.49 3.92
CA TYR A 72 -12.84 -14.29 5.05
C TYR A 72 -13.60 -14.51 6.37
N LEU A 73 -14.75 -13.85 6.54
CA LEU A 73 -15.57 -13.99 7.76
C LEU A 73 -16.05 -15.43 7.98
N GLN A 74 -16.47 -16.13 6.91
CA GLN A 74 -16.85 -17.54 7.00
C GLN A 74 -15.69 -18.44 7.42
N ASN A 75 -14.49 -18.22 6.88
CA ASN A 75 -13.30 -18.99 7.23
C ASN A 75 -12.86 -18.72 8.67
N ALA A 76 -12.89 -17.45 9.09
CA ALA A 76 -12.59 -17.05 10.46
C ALA A 76 -13.59 -17.69 11.46
N ALA A 77 -14.89 -17.75 11.11
CA ALA A 77 -15.88 -18.43 11.94
C ALA A 77 -15.66 -19.94 12.03
N LYS A 78 -15.29 -20.60 10.92
CA LYS A 78 -15.02 -22.05 10.86
C LYS A 78 -13.78 -22.46 11.64
N ALA A 79 -12.76 -21.61 11.68
CA ALA A 79 -11.52 -21.89 12.41
C ALA A 79 -11.77 -22.04 13.92
N GLY A 80 -12.92 -21.60 14.44
CA GLY A 80 -13.30 -21.75 15.86
C GLY A 80 -12.47 -20.91 16.83
N GLU A 81 -11.36 -20.36 16.35
CA GLU A 81 -10.42 -19.53 17.09
C GLU A 81 -10.56 -18.07 16.67
N MET A 82 -10.52 -17.20 17.68
CA MET A 82 -10.36 -15.78 17.46
C MET A 82 -9.08 -15.51 16.68
N PRO A 83 -9.09 -14.62 15.68
CA PRO A 83 -7.84 -14.01 15.24
C PRO A 83 -7.06 -13.56 16.50
N PHE A 84 -5.77 -13.92 16.62
CA PHE A 84 -4.98 -13.71 17.86
C PHE A 84 -5.03 -12.28 18.44
N TYR A 85 -5.47 -11.31 17.63
CA TYR A 85 -5.83 -9.93 17.98
C TYR A 85 -6.76 -9.76 19.18
N PHE A 86 -7.54 -10.76 19.56
CA PHE A 86 -8.57 -10.66 20.60
C PHE A 86 -8.23 -11.48 21.85
N ARG A 87 -6.95 -11.51 22.24
CA ARG A 87 -6.58 -11.97 23.58
C ARG A 87 -6.44 -10.78 24.52
N ASP A 88 -6.98 -10.91 25.73
CA ASP A 88 -6.94 -9.85 26.75
C ASP A 88 -5.51 -9.48 27.19
N ASP A 89 -4.53 -10.37 27.00
CA ASP A 89 -3.11 -10.11 27.30
C ASP A 89 -2.38 -9.31 26.21
N ILE A 90 -2.96 -9.20 25.01
CA ILE A 90 -2.44 -8.41 23.88
C ILE A 90 -3.30 -7.14 23.68
N CYS A 91 -4.58 -7.18 24.07
CA CYS A 91 -5.50 -6.05 24.06
C CYS A 91 -5.29 -5.11 25.26
N ALA A 92 -4.11 -4.51 25.38
CA ALA A 92 -3.96 -3.33 26.25
C ALA A 92 -4.59 -2.13 25.52
N GLY A 93 -5.77 -1.68 25.95
CA GLY A 93 -6.46 -0.56 25.31
C GLY A 93 -7.81 -0.23 25.91
N ARG A 94 -8.51 0.74 25.29
CA ARG A 94 -9.83 1.25 25.72
C ARG A 94 -10.95 0.20 25.68
N TYR A 95 -10.82 -0.83 24.84
CA TYR A 95 -11.86 -1.81 24.57
C TYR A 95 -11.39 -3.23 24.91
N SER A 96 -12.24 -4.02 25.54
CA SER A 96 -12.00 -5.43 25.84
C SER A 96 -11.92 -6.29 24.57
N ALA A 97 -11.31 -7.48 24.64
CA ALA A 97 -11.29 -8.40 23.51
C ALA A 97 -12.70 -8.77 23.01
N ARG A 98 -13.67 -8.86 23.93
CA ARG A 98 -15.07 -9.16 23.62
C ARG A 98 -15.73 -8.04 22.81
N GLU A 99 -15.51 -6.78 23.18
CA GLU A 99 -16.04 -5.63 22.45
C GLU A 99 -15.42 -5.53 21.05
N GLN A 100 -14.09 -5.69 20.96
CA GLN A 100 -13.40 -5.67 19.68
C GLN A 100 -13.92 -6.80 18.77
N MET A 101 -14.12 -8.01 19.32
CA MET A 101 -14.68 -9.15 18.57
C MET A 101 -16.11 -8.89 18.12
N GLY A 102 -16.94 -8.30 18.98
CA GLY A 102 -18.31 -7.91 18.66
C GLY A 102 -18.34 -6.94 17.48
N ALA A 103 -17.51 -5.89 17.52
CA ALA A 103 -17.37 -4.94 16.43
C ALA A 103 -16.87 -5.61 15.14
N PHE A 104 -15.83 -6.45 15.22
CA PHE A 104 -15.29 -7.16 14.06
C PHE A 104 -16.34 -8.01 13.34
N ARG A 105 -17.15 -8.77 14.10
CA ARG A 105 -18.18 -9.66 13.54
C ARG A 105 -19.44 -8.92 13.09
N GLY A 106 -19.77 -7.83 13.77
CA GLY A 106 -20.96 -7.02 13.48
C GLY A 106 -20.76 -6.03 12.34
N ALA A 107 -19.52 -5.65 12.05
CA ALA A 107 -19.19 -4.69 11.01
C ALA A 107 -19.54 -5.20 9.62
N THR A 108 -20.17 -4.33 8.84
CA THR A 108 -20.31 -4.50 7.40
C THR A 108 -19.03 -4.12 6.68
N LEU A 109 -18.93 -4.47 5.39
CA LEU A 109 -17.81 -4.03 4.57
C LEU A 109 -17.74 -2.51 4.44
N ASP A 110 -18.88 -1.81 4.44
CA ASP A 110 -18.91 -0.35 4.40
C ASP A 110 -18.37 0.26 5.71
N ASP A 111 -18.66 -0.35 6.87
CA ASP A 111 -18.07 0.06 8.15
C ASP A 111 -16.53 -0.04 8.12
N TRP A 112 -16.00 -1.14 7.54
CA TRP A 112 -14.57 -1.34 7.38
C TRP A 112 -13.92 -0.37 6.40
N LEU A 113 -14.57 -0.08 5.28
CA LEU A 113 -14.09 0.94 4.33
C LEU A 113 -14.09 2.33 4.93
N PHE A 114 -15.12 2.66 5.69
CA PHE A 114 -15.21 3.92 6.40
C PHE A 114 -14.07 4.04 7.44
N ALA A 115 -13.86 3.00 8.25
CA ALA A 115 -12.73 2.95 9.19
C ALA A 115 -11.37 3.09 8.50
N LEU A 116 -11.19 2.42 7.35
CA LEU A 116 -9.97 2.50 6.56
C LEU A 116 -9.71 3.92 6.02
N LYS A 117 -10.76 4.58 5.53
CA LYS A 117 -10.71 5.98 5.07
C LYS A 117 -10.39 6.95 6.20
N GLU A 118 -11.06 6.82 7.33
CA GLU A 118 -10.81 7.66 8.51
C GLU A 118 -9.38 7.47 9.02
N TYR A 119 -8.90 6.24 9.04
CA TYR A 119 -7.52 5.92 9.41
C TYR A 119 -6.49 6.60 8.48
N PHE A 120 -6.73 6.61 7.17
CA PHE A 120 -5.83 7.28 6.22
C PHE A 120 -5.93 8.81 6.27
N THR A 121 -7.10 9.35 6.56
CA THR A 121 -7.36 10.80 6.57
C THR A 121 -6.84 11.46 7.85
N ASN A 122 -7.03 10.81 9.01
CA ASN A 122 -6.82 11.43 10.32
C ASN A 122 -5.50 11.04 10.99
N ARG A 123 -4.54 10.48 10.25
CA ARG A 123 -3.25 9.99 10.79
C ARG A 123 -2.26 11.09 11.20
N CYS A 124 -2.76 12.18 11.78
CA CYS A 124 -1.97 13.28 12.33
C CYS A 124 -2.11 13.28 13.87
N HIS A 125 -1.17 12.58 14.53
CA HIS A 125 -0.79 12.66 15.94
C HIS A 125 -1.80 12.15 17.00
N ASP A 126 -1.33 11.24 17.86
CA ASP A 126 -2.00 10.66 19.04
C ASP A 126 -3.09 9.61 18.81
N LEU A 127 -2.70 8.34 18.99
CA LEU A 127 -3.62 7.22 19.29
C LEU A 127 -4.41 7.43 20.60
N ASN A 128 -4.12 8.49 21.35
CA ASN A 128 -4.78 8.89 22.59
C ASN A 128 -5.77 10.05 22.43
N ALA A 129 -5.80 10.70 21.26
CA ALA A 129 -6.76 11.75 21.00
C ALA A 129 -8.07 11.08 20.53
N PRO A 130 -9.22 11.38 21.17
CA PRO A 130 -10.50 10.89 20.67
C PRO A 130 -10.64 11.33 19.21
N CYS A 131 -10.94 10.36 18.33
CA CYS A 131 -11.29 10.68 16.96
C CYS A 131 -12.45 11.67 17.05
N LYS A 132 -12.36 12.80 16.35
CA LYS A 132 -13.51 13.69 16.24
C LYS A 132 -14.49 12.96 15.35
N THR A 133 -15.24 12.03 15.92
CA THR A 133 -16.28 11.29 15.23
C THR A 133 -17.22 12.33 14.62
N ALA A 134 -17.18 12.44 13.30
CA ALA A 134 -18.37 12.83 12.60
C ALA A 134 -19.39 11.75 12.98
N ASP A 135 -20.52 12.15 13.57
CA ASP A 135 -21.68 11.29 13.77
C ASP A 135 -22.12 10.78 12.39
N SER A 136 -21.45 9.73 11.93
CA SER A 136 -21.78 9.02 10.71
C SER A 136 -22.99 8.17 11.06
N ALA A 137 -24.17 8.69 10.75
CA ALA A 137 -25.46 8.02 10.96
C ALA A 137 -25.59 6.66 10.25
N ASN A 138 -24.56 6.21 9.53
CA ASN A 138 -24.54 5.00 8.72
C ASN A 138 -23.67 3.86 9.29
N CYS A 139 -22.99 4.05 10.43
CA CYS A 139 -22.13 3.00 10.98
C CYS A 139 -22.90 2.08 11.92
N SER A 140 -22.82 0.77 11.66
CA SER A 140 -23.54 -0.25 12.43
C SER A 140 -22.82 -0.66 13.72
N VAL A 141 -21.54 -0.30 13.83
CA VAL A 141 -20.65 -0.60 14.95
C VAL A 141 -19.83 0.63 15.34
N ASP A 142 -19.23 0.60 16.54
CA ASP A 142 -18.26 1.62 16.96
C ASP A 142 -17.01 1.57 16.06
N VAL A 143 -16.94 2.50 15.10
CA VAL A 143 -15.86 2.61 14.11
C VAL A 143 -14.51 2.86 14.76
N GLU A 144 -14.46 3.50 15.94
CA GLU A 144 -13.19 3.75 16.63
C GLU A 144 -12.46 2.44 16.95
N ILE A 145 -13.23 1.38 17.23
CA ILE A 145 -12.70 0.03 17.43
C ILE A 145 -12.04 -0.47 16.15
N LEU A 146 -12.70 -0.33 14.99
CA LEU A 146 -12.18 -0.79 13.70
C LEU A 146 -10.92 -0.02 13.29
N ILE A 147 -10.91 1.30 13.48
CA ILE A 147 -9.73 2.14 13.27
C ILE A 147 -8.58 1.68 14.16
N GLY A 148 -8.86 1.40 15.45
CA GLY A 148 -7.87 0.87 16.39
C GLY A 148 -7.30 -0.49 15.97
N LEU A 149 -8.14 -1.37 15.42
CA LEU A 149 -7.70 -2.65 14.85
C LEU A 149 -6.77 -2.45 13.64
N ILE A 150 -7.11 -1.54 12.72
CA ILE A 150 -6.26 -1.19 11.57
C ILE A 150 -4.94 -0.57 12.03
N ALA A 151 -4.94 0.28 13.06
CA ALA A 151 -3.72 0.90 13.57
C ALA A 151 -2.77 -0.10 14.24
N ARG A 152 -3.33 -1.16 14.85
CA ARG A 152 -2.60 -2.27 15.49
C ARG A 152 -2.18 -3.36 14.49
N ASN A 153 -1.93 -3.00 13.24
CA ASN A 153 -1.61 -3.92 12.16
C ASN A 153 -0.36 -4.80 12.38
N ASP A 154 0.48 -4.42 13.34
CA ASP A 154 1.76 -5.06 13.62
C ASP A 154 1.63 -6.34 14.47
N PHE A 155 0.50 -6.55 15.15
CA PHE A 155 0.31 -7.74 15.98
C PHE A 155 0.12 -8.99 15.10
N LEU A 156 0.94 -10.00 15.39
CA LEU A 156 1.18 -11.19 14.58
C LEU A 156 -0.11 -11.98 14.35
N PHE A 157 -0.52 -12.07 13.07
CA PHE A 157 -1.50 -13.03 12.59
C PHE A 157 -0.81 -14.40 12.63
N ASP A 158 -1.08 -15.23 13.65
CA ASP A 158 -0.74 -16.67 13.65
C ASP A 158 -1.95 -17.49 13.19
N GLY A 159 -2.61 -17.01 12.13
CA GLY A 159 -3.91 -17.52 11.73
C GLY A 159 -3.86 -18.43 10.52
N HIS A 160 -4.73 -19.43 10.51
CA HIS A 160 -4.99 -20.36 9.39
C HIS A 160 -5.41 -19.69 8.06
N ILE A 161 -5.57 -18.36 8.02
CA ILE A 161 -5.93 -17.61 6.82
C ILE A 161 -4.65 -16.96 6.29
N GLU A 162 -4.17 -17.46 5.15
CA GLU A 162 -3.01 -16.89 4.47
C GLU A 162 -3.39 -15.55 3.82
N LEU A 163 -2.83 -14.47 4.35
CA LEU A 163 -3.01 -13.12 3.82
C LEU A 163 -1.97 -12.80 2.75
N GLN A 164 -2.40 -12.22 1.64
CA GLN A 164 -1.51 -11.84 0.55
C GLN A 164 -1.09 -10.37 0.58
N HIS A 165 -1.51 -9.60 1.59
CA HIS A 165 -1.28 -8.17 1.78
C HIS A 165 -0.83 -7.83 3.20
N GLY A 166 -0.32 -6.61 3.39
CA GLY A 166 0.23 -6.11 4.65
C GLY A 166 -0.81 -5.60 5.65
N VAL A 167 -2.05 -5.30 5.24
CA VAL A 167 -3.12 -4.79 6.12
C VAL A 167 -3.88 -5.94 6.79
N LYS A 168 -3.30 -6.54 7.82
CA LYS A 168 -3.75 -7.77 8.49
C LYS A 168 -5.10 -7.67 9.20
N ALA A 169 -5.48 -6.48 9.66
CA ALA A 169 -6.74 -6.29 10.37
C ALA A 169 -7.96 -6.22 9.44
N PHE A 170 -7.75 -5.85 8.17
CA PHE A 170 -8.86 -5.71 7.22
C PHE A 170 -9.32 -7.10 6.77
N PRO A 171 -10.62 -7.43 6.88
CA PRO A 171 -11.16 -8.76 6.59
C PRO A 171 -11.28 -9.05 5.09
N CYS A 172 -10.16 -9.09 4.38
CA CYS A 172 -10.03 -9.70 3.06
C CYS A 172 -8.73 -10.52 3.02
N SER A 173 -8.56 -11.38 2.02
CA SER A 173 -7.38 -12.26 1.92
C SER A 173 -6.51 -11.94 0.69
N GLY A 174 -7.16 -11.54 -0.40
CA GLY A 174 -6.51 -11.31 -1.68
C GLY A 174 -5.82 -9.94 -1.76
N LEU A 175 -4.62 -9.92 -2.34
CA LEU A 175 -3.87 -8.71 -2.62
C LEU A 175 -4.68 -7.71 -3.48
N ASP A 176 -5.32 -8.20 -4.54
CA ASP A 176 -6.10 -7.36 -5.47
C ASP A 176 -7.34 -6.76 -4.79
N ASN A 177 -8.03 -7.51 -3.93
CA ASN A 177 -9.20 -6.99 -3.19
C ASN A 177 -8.80 -5.98 -2.11
N MET A 178 -7.67 -6.20 -1.41
CA MET A 178 -7.15 -5.19 -0.50
C MET A 178 -6.77 -3.91 -1.25
N ALA A 179 -6.22 -4.02 -2.47
CA ALA A 179 -5.98 -2.86 -3.30
C ALA A 179 -7.28 -2.12 -3.65
N VAL A 180 -8.36 -2.84 -4.01
CA VAL A 180 -9.68 -2.24 -4.23
C VAL A 180 -10.14 -1.48 -2.98
N ALA A 181 -10.04 -2.09 -1.79
CA ALA A 181 -10.44 -1.47 -0.53
C ALA A 181 -9.65 -0.18 -0.24
N MET A 182 -8.32 -0.22 -0.38
CA MET A 182 -7.46 0.95 -0.20
C MET A 182 -7.79 2.05 -1.21
N LEU A 183 -8.03 1.69 -2.48
CA LEU A 183 -8.39 2.66 -3.50
C LEU A 183 -9.73 3.31 -3.16
N GLU A 184 -10.76 2.57 -2.73
CA GLU A 184 -12.03 3.16 -2.28
C GLU A 184 -11.89 4.12 -1.09
N ALA A 185 -10.93 3.86 -0.19
CA ALA A 185 -10.66 4.70 0.98
C ALA A 185 -9.79 5.93 0.69
N LEU A 186 -9.01 5.93 -0.38
CA LEU A 186 -8.01 6.97 -0.70
C LEU A 186 -8.45 7.89 -1.85
N SER A 187 -7.69 8.95 -2.07
CA SER A 187 -7.93 9.93 -3.14
C SER A 187 -7.91 9.31 -4.54
N GLU A 188 -8.75 9.81 -5.45
CA GLU A 188 -8.68 9.50 -6.89
C GLU A 188 -7.38 9.95 -7.56
N THR A 189 -6.60 10.80 -6.88
CA THR A 189 -5.27 11.25 -7.34
C THR A 189 -4.13 10.55 -6.62
N ALA A 190 -4.42 9.57 -5.76
CA ALA A 190 -3.40 8.83 -5.02
C ALA A 190 -2.36 8.20 -5.95
N GLU A 191 -1.10 8.34 -5.58
CA GLU A 191 0.01 7.72 -6.31
C GLU A 191 0.15 6.26 -5.89
N CYS A 192 0.21 5.35 -6.85
CA CYS A 192 0.44 3.93 -6.61
C CYS A 192 1.87 3.60 -7.03
N VAL A 193 2.65 3.02 -6.12
CA VAL A 193 4.09 2.79 -6.32
C VAL A 193 4.42 1.32 -6.06
N LEU A 194 5.23 0.74 -6.94
CA LEU A 194 6.02 -0.46 -6.64
C LEU A 194 7.49 -0.06 -6.62
N ASP A 195 8.06 -0.03 -5.43
CA ASP A 195 9.46 0.27 -5.19
C ASP A 195 10.29 -1.01 -5.24
N VAL A 196 11.27 -1.04 -6.16
CA VAL A 196 12.22 -2.14 -6.32
C VAL A 196 13.66 -1.68 -6.16
N SER A 197 13.88 -0.53 -5.53
CA SER A 197 15.19 0.12 -5.44
C SER A 197 16.24 -0.79 -4.80
N GLU A 198 15.92 -1.45 -3.69
CA GLU A 198 16.84 -2.36 -3.01
C GLU A 198 17.27 -3.54 -3.91
N LEU A 199 16.37 -4.05 -4.75
CA LEU A 199 16.65 -5.15 -5.68
C LEU A 199 17.52 -4.70 -6.86
N VAL A 200 17.28 -3.51 -7.40
CA VAL A 200 18.12 -2.95 -8.47
C VAL A 200 19.52 -2.64 -7.95
N LEU A 201 19.62 -1.94 -6.81
CA LEU A 201 20.90 -1.58 -6.19
C LEU A 201 21.72 -2.79 -5.74
N SER A 202 21.06 -3.91 -5.40
CA SER A 202 21.73 -5.19 -5.08
C SER A 202 21.98 -6.08 -6.29
N SER A 203 21.81 -5.57 -7.53
CA SER A 203 21.99 -6.32 -8.79
C SER A 203 21.12 -7.59 -8.89
N ARG A 204 19.94 -7.56 -8.26
CA ARG A 204 18.93 -8.64 -8.31
C ARG A 204 17.80 -8.35 -9.30
N ALA A 205 17.72 -7.14 -9.82
CA ALA A 205 16.77 -6.74 -10.84
C ALA A 205 17.44 -5.85 -11.90
N TYR A 206 17.26 -6.21 -13.17
CA TYR A 206 17.83 -5.53 -14.34
C TYR A 206 16.77 -4.76 -15.15
N SER A 207 15.60 -4.56 -14.56
CA SER A 207 14.44 -4.01 -15.26
C SER A 207 14.53 -2.50 -15.48
N PHE A 208 15.62 -1.84 -15.09
CA PHE A 208 15.84 -0.41 -15.27
C PHE A 208 17.12 -0.08 -16.06
N ASP A 209 17.91 -1.09 -16.47
CA ASP A 209 19.20 -0.90 -17.15
C ASP A 209 19.09 -0.05 -18.42
N ASP A 210 18.00 -0.22 -19.18
CA ASP A 210 17.72 0.58 -20.38
C ASP A 210 17.50 2.07 -20.06
N LEU A 211 16.86 2.37 -18.93
CA LEU A 211 16.63 3.73 -18.46
C LEU A 211 17.92 4.36 -17.91
N ILE A 212 18.72 3.59 -17.16
CA ILE A 212 20.02 4.03 -16.62
C ILE A 212 20.96 4.43 -17.77
N VAL A 213 21.16 3.53 -18.74
CA VAL A 213 21.99 3.80 -19.92
C VAL A 213 21.46 5.01 -20.72
N GLY A 214 20.13 5.14 -20.82
CA GLY A 214 19.50 6.29 -21.46
C GLY A 214 19.80 7.61 -20.75
N MET A 215 19.81 7.63 -19.42
CA MET A 215 20.13 8.82 -18.62
C MET A 215 21.60 9.20 -18.71
N GLU A 216 22.52 8.24 -18.64
CA GLU A 216 23.96 8.47 -18.79
C GLU A 216 24.30 9.09 -20.16
N ARG A 217 23.70 8.56 -21.24
CA ARG A 217 23.88 9.12 -22.59
C ARG A 217 23.38 10.56 -22.69
N LYS A 218 22.23 10.87 -22.09
CA LYS A 218 21.68 12.25 -22.06
C LYS A 218 22.57 13.19 -21.25
N SER A 219 23.11 12.74 -20.11
CA SER A 219 24.02 13.51 -19.29
C SER A 219 25.33 13.81 -20.03
N ALA A 220 25.92 12.81 -20.67
CA ALA A 220 27.12 12.96 -21.50
C ALA A 220 26.85 13.94 -22.67
N ALA A 221 25.74 13.78 -23.40
CA ALA A 221 25.38 14.67 -24.50
C ALA A 221 25.16 16.12 -24.03
N GLY A 222 24.52 16.33 -22.87
CA GLY A 222 24.33 17.66 -22.28
C GLY A 222 25.65 18.31 -21.82
N HIS A 223 26.59 17.51 -21.32
CA HIS A 223 27.93 17.97 -20.96
C HIS A 223 28.73 18.40 -22.20
N PHE A 224 28.70 17.61 -23.27
CA PHE A 224 29.33 17.98 -24.55
C PHE A 224 28.70 19.22 -25.18
N ALA A 225 27.37 19.35 -25.13
CA ALA A 225 26.67 20.55 -25.64
C ALA A 225 27.04 21.83 -24.86
N ARG A 226 27.22 21.74 -23.53
CA ARG A 226 27.72 22.86 -22.73
C ARG A 226 29.16 23.25 -23.08
N ILE A 227 30.05 22.27 -23.30
CA ILE A 227 31.43 22.53 -23.72
C ILE A 227 31.46 23.16 -25.13
N ALA A 228 30.64 22.66 -26.05
CA ALA A 228 30.53 23.21 -27.40
C ALA A 228 29.98 24.65 -27.41
N GLY A 229 28.95 24.95 -26.59
CA GLY A 229 28.41 26.30 -26.44
C GLY A 229 29.40 27.29 -25.79
N PHE A 230 30.24 26.82 -24.86
CA PHE A 230 31.35 27.63 -24.32
C PHE A 230 32.45 27.89 -25.37
N SER A 231 32.74 26.92 -26.23
CA SER A 231 33.70 27.07 -27.35
C SER A 231 33.22 28.09 -28.39
N GLU A 232 31.91 28.16 -28.66
CA GLU A 232 31.31 29.14 -29.58
C GLU A 232 31.32 30.57 -29.01
N GLN A 233 31.13 30.74 -27.69
CA GLN A 233 31.27 32.05 -27.04
C GLN A 233 32.71 32.57 -27.02
N ILE A 234 33.71 31.69 -26.95
CA ILE A 234 35.14 32.08 -26.99
C ILE A 234 35.57 32.54 -28.40
N ARG A 235 34.94 32.01 -29.46
CA ARG A 235 35.21 32.43 -30.85
C ARG A 235 34.68 33.82 -31.22
N HIS A 236 33.84 34.43 -30.38
CA HIS A 236 33.38 35.82 -30.55
C HIS A 236 34.23 36.85 -29.81
N PHE A 237 35.27 36.42 -29.08
CA PHE A 237 36.19 37.29 -28.33
C PHE A 237 37.61 37.35 -28.90
N TRP A 238 37.84 36.80 -30.11
CA TRP A 238 39.08 36.92 -30.87
C TRP A 238 38.81 37.27 -32.32
#